data_AF-A0A3B6PQY7-F1
#
_entry.id   AF-A0A3B6PQY7-F1
#
_cell.length_a   1.000
_cell.length_b   1.000
_cell.length_c   1.000
_cell.angle_alpha   90.00
_cell.angle_beta   90.00
_cell.angle_gamma   90.00
#
_symmetry.space_group_name_H-M   'P 1'
#
loop_
_entity.id
_entity.type
_entity.pdbx_description
1 polymer ?
#
loop_
_entity_poly.entity_id
_entity_poly.type
_entity_poly.pdbx_seq_one_letter_code
_entity_poly.pdbx_strand_id
1 'polypeptide(L)'
;MGAGGRMTEKEREKQELLGRAGAGEISQRAPTDKPAFTLAQIRKAIPPHCFQRSVIKSFSYVVYDLAIIASLLYAALVWIPALPTMQQLGAWPLYWAAQGCVMTGVWVLAHECGHHAFSDYLLLDNIVGLVLHSCLLVPYFSWKYSHRRHHANTGSLEHDEVYVPKKEALPWYTPYIYNNPVGRLGYIVVQLTLGWPMYLALNTSGRPYPRFVCHYDPYGPLYSDLERAQVFISDVGVLAVSFALLKLASAFGFWWVVRVYGVPLLIVNAWLVVITYLAHTHPALPHYDYDSPPWTVTWASSIACSTTPRTRTSRTISSPAYRTTTPWRPPRRSSPSSASTTSSNRTPSPGPHGARPRSASTSSPRIARESFGTATSSSRHHPTK
;
A
#
# COMPACT_ATOMS: atom_id res chain seq x y z
N MET A 1 41.92 28.24 24.18
CA MET A 1 40.75 28.01 25.04
C MET A 1 39.58 28.80 24.49
N GLY A 2 38.68 28.16 23.74
CA GLY A 2 37.51 28.82 23.14
C GLY A 2 36.30 28.67 24.05
N ALA A 3 35.74 29.80 24.48
CA ALA A 3 34.62 29.87 25.42
C ALA A 3 33.34 29.28 24.81
N GLY A 4 32.99 28.06 25.19
CA GLY A 4 31.67 27.49 24.96
C GLY A 4 30.65 28.15 25.88
N GLY A 5 30.03 29.24 25.43
CA GLY A 5 28.92 29.88 26.14
C GLY A 5 27.77 28.90 26.32
N ARG A 6 27.43 28.57 27.57
CA ARG A 6 26.21 27.82 27.89
C ARG A 6 25.00 28.69 27.55
N MET A 7 24.18 28.23 26.61
CA MET A 7 22.87 28.84 26.36
C MET A 7 22.05 28.89 27.65
N THR A 8 21.48 30.05 27.91
CA THR A 8 20.56 30.29 29.02
C THR A 8 19.25 29.55 28.80
N GLU A 9 18.53 29.26 29.89
CA GLU A 9 17.24 28.54 29.85
C GLU A 9 16.22 29.26 28.98
N LYS A 10 16.22 30.60 29.03
CA LYS A 10 15.37 31.47 28.21
C LYS A 10 15.70 31.41 26.71
N GLU A 11 16.97 31.21 26.36
CA GLU A 11 17.39 31.01 24.96
C GLU A 11 16.98 29.62 24.45
N ARG A 12 17.01 28.58 25.30
CA ARG A 12 16.49 27.25 24.97
C ARG A 12 14.98 27.28 24.76
N GLU A 13 14.22 27.90 25.66
CA GLU A 13 12.78 28.06 25.51
C GLU A 13 12.41 28.83 24.24
N LYS A 14 13.15 29.91 23.93
CA LYS A 14 12.94 30.68 22.70
C LYS A 14 13.27 29.85 21.46
N GLN A 15 14.30 29.02 21.49
CA GLN A 15 14.67 28.15 20.38
C GLN A 15 13.70 26.97 20.20
N GLU A 16 13.15 26.43 21.30
CA GLU A 16 12.06 25.45 21.29
C GLU A 16 10.74 26.06 20.78
N LEU A 17 10.41 27.29 21.18
CA LEU A 17 9.25 28.03 20.70
C LEU A 17 9.38 28.39 19.22
N LEU A 18 10.56 28.81 18.76
CA LEU A 18 10.83 29.06 17.34
C LEU A 18 10.86 27.76 16.52
N GLY A 19 11.33 26.65 17.09
CA GLY A 19 11.25 25.32 16.49
C GLY A 19 9.80 24.83 16.37
N ARG A 20 8.96 25.08 17.39
CA ARG A 20 7.51 24.77 17.36
C ARG A 20 6.74 25.70 16.42
N ALA A 21 7.08 26.99 16.36
CA ALA A 21 6.45 27.94 15.46
C ALA A 21 6.81 27.68 13.99
N GLY A 22 8.07 27.33 13.70
CA GLY A 22 8.52 26.91 12.37
C GLY A 22 7.96 25.56 11.93
N ALA A 23 7.69 24.63 12.86
CA ALA A 23 7.06 23.35 12.56
C ALA A 23 5.54 23.46 12.36
N GLY A 24 4.88 24.41 13.05
CA GLY A 24 3.43 24.62 12.99
C GLY A 24 2.93 25.18 11.64
N GLU A 25 3.77 25.90 10.89
CA GLU A 25 3.41 26.43 9.56
C GLU A 25 3.61 25.44 8.41
N ILE A 26 4.40 24.37 8.58
CA ILE A 26 4.91 23.60 7.42
C ILE A 26 4.00 22.43 7.00
N SER A 27 3.04 22.00 7.82
CA SER A 27 2.03 21.06 7.31
C SER A 27 0.70 21.07 8.03
N GLN A 28 -0.33 21.52 7.31
CA GLN A 28 -1.71 21.31 7.71
C GLN A 28 -1.97 19.80 7.85
N ARG A 29 -2.40 19.35 9.03
CA ARG A 29 -2.75 17.95 9.27
C ARG A 29 -3.83 17.50 8.29
N ALA A 30 -3.72 16.26 7.81
CA ALA A 30 -4.79 15.70 6.97
C ALA A 30 -6.10 15.62 7.78
N PRO A 31 -7.27 15.78 7.13
CA PRO A 31 -8.55 15.71 7.82
C PRO A 31 -8.73 14.38 8.55
N THR A 32 -9.12 14.45 9.82
CA THR A 32 -9.37 13.28 10.67
C THR A 32 -10.85 13.02 10.91
N ASP A 33 -11.72 13.94 10.50
CA ASP A 33 -13.17 13.85 10.67
C ASP A 33 -13.80 12.90 9.67
N LYS A 34 -14.99 12.40 10.02
CA LYS A 34 -15.74 11.50 9.15
C LYS A 34 -16.13 12.24 7.89
N PRO A 35 -15.72 11.78 6.70
CA PRO A 35 -16.10 12.45 5.47
C PRO A 35 -17.63 12.38 5.30
N ALA A 36 -18.18 13.46 4.76
CA ALA A 36 -19.62 13.60 4.50
C ALA A 36 -20.13 12.74 3.34
N PHE A 37 -19.25 11.95 2.72
CA PHE A 37 -19.53 11.05 1.61
C PHE A 37 -19.10 9.63 1.96
N THR A 38 -19.63 8.64 1.25
CA THR A 38 -19.36 7.21 1.41
C THR A 38 -18.40 6.70 0.32
N LEU A 39 -17.75 5.56 0.55
CA LEU A 39 -16.96 4.87 -0.48
C LEU A 39 -17.78 4.54 -1.73
N ALA A 40 -19.08 4.23 -1.56
CA ALA A 40 -19.99 3.99 -2.67
C ALA A 40 -20.20 5.26 -3.53
N GLN A 41 -20.29 6.43 -2.91
CA GLN A 41 -20.39 7.71 -3.62
C GLN A 41 -19.11 8.03 -4.39
N ILE A 42 -17.93 7.75 -3.81
CA ILE A 42 -16.65 7.88 -4.53
C ILE A 42 -16.63 6.95 -5.73
N ARG A 43 -16.92 5.66 -5.53
CA ARG A 43 -16.93 4.67 -6.61
C ARG A 43 -17.89 5.05 -7.73
N LYS A 44 -19.06 5.61 -7.40
CA LYS A 44 -20.04 6.11 -8.39
C LYS A 44 -19.55 7.34 -9.16
N ALA A 45 -18.68 8.16 -8.56
CA ALA A 45 -18.10 9.34 -9.21
C ALA A 45 -16.98 8.99 -10.21
N ILE A 46 -16.37 7.80 -10.08
CA ILE A 46 -15.33 7.34 -11.01
C ILE A 46 -15.98 6.90 -12.34
N PRO A 47 -15.50 7.38 -13.50
CA PRO A 47 -16.04 6.97 -14.79
C PRO A 47 -16.02 5.44 -15.01
N PRO A 48 -17.07 4.82 -15.60
CA PRO A 48 -17.14 3.37 -15.76
C PRO A 48 -15.97 2.76 -16.53
N HIS A 49 -15.42 3.47 -17.51
CA HIS A 49 -14.28 2.99 -18.30
C HIS A 49 -13.00 2.83 -17.47
N CYS A 50 -12.87 3.49 -16.31
CA CYS A 50 -11.73 3.32 -15.40
C CYS A 50 -11.74 1.95 -14.70
N PHE A 51 -12.87 1.24 -14.71
CA PHE A 51 -12.97 -0.12 -14.16
C PHE A 51 -12.74 -1.22 -15.22
N GLN A 52 -12.52 -0.84 -16.49
CA GLN A 52 -12.27 -1.79 -17.57
C GLN A 52 -10.77 -2.07 -17.69
N ARG A 53 -10.37 -3.31 -17.41
CA ARG A 53 -8.96 -3.73 -17.46
C ARG A 53 -8.66 -4.39 -18.80
N SER A 54 -7.77 -3.79 -19.57
CA SER A 54 -7.38 -4.33 -20.89
C SER A 54 -6.11 -5.17 -20.76
N VAL A 55 -6.24 -6.48 -20.93
CA VAL A 55 -5.11 -7.43 -20.93
C VAL A 55 -4.04 -7.01 -21.94
N ILE A 56 -4.44 -6.62 -23.16
CA ILE A 56 -3.52 -6.18 -24.21
C ILE A 56 -2.72 -4.95 -23.76
N LYS A 57 -3.40 -3.97 -23.16
CA LYS A 57 -2.75 -2.76 -22.66
C LYS A 57 -1.80 -3.10 -21.51
N SER A 58 -2.22 -3.91 -20.55
CA SER A 58 -1.39 -4.33 -19.41
C SER A 58 -0.12 -5.05 -19.87
N PHE A 59 -0.24 -6.02 -20.80
CA PHE A 59 0.92 -6.70 -21.36
C PHE A 59 1.78 -5.82 -22.25
N SER A 60 1.22 -4.80 -22.91
CA SER A 60 2.04 -3.85 -23.68
C SER A 60 3.05 -3.11 -22.79
N TYR A 61 2.69 -2.79 -21.54
CA TYR A 61 3.62 -2.22 -20.57
C TYR A 61 4.66 -3.23 -20.07
N VAL A 62 4.27 -4.49 -19.85
CA VAL A 62 5.23 -5.57 -19.52
C VAL A 62 6.27 -5.72 -20.63
N VAL A 63 5.83 -5.82 -21.89
CA VAL A 63 6.74 -5.96 -23.05
C VAL A 63 7.61 -4.72 -23.20
N TYR A 64 7.05 -3.53 -23.02
CA TYR A 64 7.79 -2.26 -23.10
C TYR A 64 8.92 -2.21 -22.07
N ASP A 65 8.64 -2.49 -20.79
CA ASP A 65 9.65 -2.47 -19.74
C ASP A 65 10.71 -3.58 -19.95
N LEU A 66 10.30 -4.79 -20.33
CA LEU A 66 11.22 -5.88 -20.62
C LEU A 66 12.11 -5.61 -21.84
N ALA A 67 11.61 -4.93 -22.88
CA ALA A 67 12.40 -4.54 -24.04
C ALA A 67 13.47 -3.50 -23.67
N ILE A 68 13.15 -2.55 -22.80
CA ILE A 68 14.11 -1.58 -22.28
C ILE A 68 15.16 -2.28 -21.41
N ILE A 69 14.72 -3.15 -20.48
CA ILE A 69 15.60 -3.96 -19.63
C ILE A 69 16.57 -4.78 -20.47
N ALA A 70 16.10 -5.41 -21.54
CA ALA A 70 16.93 -6.20 -22.45
C ALA A 70 17.91 -5.32 -23.24
N SER A 71 17.48 -4.15 -23.69
CA SER A 71 18.32 -3.21 -24.44
C SER A 71 19.44 -2.62 -23.56
N LEU A 72 19.12 -2.23 -22.33
CA LEU A 72 20.09 -1.76 -21.34
C LEU A 72 21.05 -2.87 -20.94
N LEU A 73 20.57 -4.10 -20.72
CA LEU A 73 21.42 -5.25 -20.44
C LEU A 73 22.36 -5.52 -21.62
N TYR A 74 21.86 -5.49 -22.86
CA TYR A 74 22.70 -5.64 -24.05
C TYR A 74 23.79 -4.56 -24.10
N ALA A 75 23.44 -3.29 -23.87
CA ALA A 75 24.41 -2.21 -23.79
C ALA A 75 25.46 -2.45 -22.69
N ALA A 76 25.05 -2.95 -21.52
CA ALA A 76 25.95 -3.27 -20.42
C ALA A 76 26.89 -4.44 -20.71
N LEU A 77 26.46 -5.41 -21.50
CA LEU A 77 27.26 -6.58 -21.85
C LEU A 77 28.17 -6.36 -23.06
N VAL A 78 27.75 -5.52 -24.01
CA VAL A 78 28.44 -5.35 -25.30
C VAL A 78 29.15 -4.00 -25.38
N TRP A 79 28.47 -2.90 -25.04
CA TRP A 79 29.01 -1.56 -25.26
C TRP A 79 29.88 -1.09 -24.10
N ILE A 80 29.46 -1.25 -22.85
CA ILE A 80 30.23 -0.77 -21.70
C ILE A 80 31.64 -1.39 -21.67
N PRO A 81 31.83 -2.71 -21.86
CA PRO A 81 33.16 -3.30 -21.86
C PRO A 81 34.04 -2.84 -23.03
N ALA A 82 33.45 -2.38 -24.14
CA ALA A 82 34.16 -1.85 -25.30
C ALA A 82 34.63 -0.39 -25.11
N LEU A 83 34.14 0.31 -24.07
CA LEU A 83 34.58 1.67 -23.78
C LEU A 83 35.97 1.69 -23.11
N PRO A 84 36.75 2.78 -23.27
CA PRO A 84 37.95 3.01 -22.47
C PRO A 84 37.65 2.99 -20.97
N THR A 85 38.59 2.50 -20.16
CA THR A 85 38.41 2.28 -18.71
C THR A 85 37.82 3.47 -17.96
N MET A 86 38.25 4.70 -18.28
CA MET A 86 37.75 5.92 -17.62
C MET A 86 36.26 6.17 -17.91
N GLN A 87 35.78 5.82 -19.11
CA GLN A 87 34.36 5.97 -19.47
C GLN A 87 33.51 4.88 -18.83
N GLN A 88 34.06 3.67 -18.63
CA GLN A 88 33.36 2.60 -17.92
C GLN A 88 32.99 2.99 -16.49
N LEU A 89 33.83 3.79 -15.82
CA LEU A 89 33.58 4.27 -14.46
C LEU A 89 32.28 5.09 -14.34
N GLY A 90 31.91 5.82 -15.41
CA GLY A 90 30.63 6.53 -15.49
C GLY A 90 29.49 5.67 -16.06
N ALA A 91 29.79 4.84 -17.06
CA ALA A 91 28.77 4.04 -17.75
C ALA A 91 28.12 2.99 -16.84
N TRP A 92 28.89 2.35 -15.95
CA TRP A 92 28.35 1.33 -15.03
C TRP A 92 27.31 1.91 -14.05
N PRO A 93 27.59 2.99 -13.30
CA PRO A 93 26.58 3.65 -12.46
C PRO A 93 25.35 4.12 -13.22
N LEU A 94 25.52 4.66 -14.43
CA LEU A 94 24.39 5.07 -15.27
C LEU A 94 23.52 3.88 -15.69
N TYR A 95 24.14 2.76 -16.09
CA TYR A 95 23.42 1.52 -16.34
C TYR A 95 22.68 1.05 -15.10
N TRP A 96 23.34 0.98 -13.94
CA TRP A 96 22.69 0.52 -12.70
C TRP A 96 21.47 1.37 -12.36
N ALA A 97 21.61 2.70 -12.39
CA ALA A 97 20.51 3.64 -12.14
C ALA A 97 19.36 3.44 -13.13
N ALA A 98 19.65 3.42 -14.44
CA ALA A 98 18.63 3.26 -15.47
C ALA A 98 17.94 1.89 -15.38
N GLN A 99 18.72 0.81 -15.28
CA GLN A 99 18.23 -0.56 -15.22
C GLN A 99 17.37 -0.77 -13.97
N GLY A 100 17.85 -0.35 -12.80
CA GLY A 100 17.10 -0.46 -11.56
C GLY A 100 15.79 0.33 -11.61
N CYS A 101 15.79 1.56 -12.14
CA CYS A 101 14.56 2.36 -12.30
C CYS A 101 13.51 1.67 -13.19
N VAL A 102 13.92 1.08 -14.31
CA VAL A 102 12.98 0.37 -15.21
C VAL A 102 12.49 -0.92 -14.58
N MET A 103 13.37 -1.66 -13.88
CA MET A 103 12.99 -2.85 -13.11
C MET A 103 12.01 -2.53 -11.98
N THR A 104 12.05 -1.33 -11.40
CA THR A 104 11.01 -0.85 -10.46
C THR A 104 9.64 -0.77 -11.15
N GLY A 105 9.57 -0.41 -12.43
CA GLY A 105 8.33 -0.46 -13.22
C GLY A 105 7.74 -1.87 -13.29
N VAL A 106 8.59 -2.87 -13.55
CA VAL A 106 8.20 -4.29 -13.52
C VAL A 106 7.71 -4.72 -12.13
N TRP A 107 8.38 -4.26 -11.07
CA TRP A 107 7.96 -4.50 -9.69
C TRP A 107 6.55 -3.95 -9.44
N VAL A 108 6.27 -2.72 -9.91
CA VAL A 108 4.95 -2.07 -9.80
C VAL A 108 3.88 -2.82 -10.59
N LEU A 109 4.17 -3.30 -11.81
CA LEU A 109 3.23 -4.10 -12.59
C LEU A 109 2.83 -5.40 -11.86
N ALA A 110 3.78 -6.06 -11.21
CA ALA A 110 3.51 -7.24 -10.39
C ALA A 110 2.76 -6.89 -9.08
N HIS A 111 3.02 -5.72 -8.49
CA HIS A 111 2.20 -5.16 -7.41
C HIS A 111 0.73 -4.97 -7.84
N GLU A 112 0.48 -4.42 -9.03
CA GLU A 112 -0.88 -4.26 -9.59
C GLU A 112 -1.60 -5.60 -9.81
N CYS A 113 -0.85 -6.66 -10.14
CA CYS A 113 -1.40 -8.02 -10.17
C CYS A 113 -1.87 -8.47 -8.77
N GLY A 114 -1.16 -8.08 -7.72
CA GLY A 114 -1.55 -8.33 -6.32
C GLY A 114 -2.89 -7.68 -5.94
N HIS A 115 -3.14 -6.48 -6.48
CA HIS A 115 -4.39 -5.73 -6.32
C HIS A 115 -5.51 -6.14 -7.26
N HIS A 116 -5.25 -7.09 -8.16
CA HIS A 116 -6.18 -7.48 -9.21
C HIS A 116 -6.58 -6.28 -10.10
N ALA A 117 -5.60 -5.41 -10.41
CA ALA A 117 -5.76 -4.26 -11.29
C ALA A 117 -5.21 -4.53 -12.70
N PHE A 118 -4.39 -5.56 -12.86
CA PHE A 118 -3.74 -5.91 -14.13
C PHE A 118 -4.70 -6.49 -15.16
N SER A 119 -5.62 -7.38 -14.75
CA SER A 119 -6.65 -7.95 -15.62
C SER A 119 -7.93 -8.31 -14.84
N ASP A 120 -8.98 -8.72 -15.56
CA ASP A 120 -10.20 -9.26 -14.96
C ASP A 120 -10.07 -10.76 -14.59
N TYR A 121 -8.90 -11.37 -14.81
CA TYR A 121 -8.66 -12.80 -14.57
C TYR A 121 -7.66 -12.98 -13.42
N LEU A 122 -8.18 -13.35 -12.24
CA LEU A 122 -7.35 -13.51 -11.04
C LEU A 122 -6.20 -14.52 -11.22
N LEU A 123 -6.43 -15.61 -11.96
CA LEU A 123 -5.38 -16.59 -12.24
C LEU A 123 -4.25 -16.00 -13.09
N LEU A 124 -4.59 -15.19 -14.10
CA LEU A 124 -3.61 -14.53 -14.96
C LEU A 124 -2.75 -13.57 -14.14
N ASP A 125 -3.38 -12.73 -13.31
CA ASP A 125 -2.68 -11.80 -12.42
C ASP A 125 -1.75 -12.56 -11.46
N ASN A 126 -2.23 -13.65 -10.87
CA ASN A 126 -1.41 -14.48 -9.98
C ASN A 126 -0.19 -15.06 -10.69
N ILE A 127 -0.33 -15.55 -11.91
CA ILE A 127 0.78 -16.13 -12.68
C ILE A 127 1.79 -15.04 -13.07
N VAL A 128 1.32 -13.92 -13.63
CA VAL A 128 2.18 -12.81 -14.04
C VAL A 128 2.91 -12.22 -12.85
N GLY A 129 2.18 -11.93 -11.77
CA GLY A 129 2.74 -11.42 -10.53
C GLY A 129 3.79 -12.36 -9.93
N LEU A 130 3.50 -13.67 -9.86
CA LEU A 130 4.44 -14.67 -9.37
C LEU A 130 5.74 -14.67 -10.17
N VAL A 131 5.66 -14.71 -11.51
CA VAL A 131 6.84 -14.76 -12.37
C VAL A 131 7.67 -13.48 -12.22
N LEU A 132 7.05 -12.31 -12.37
CA LEU A 132 7.75 -11.03 -12.35
C LEU A 132 8.38 -10.72 -10.98
N HIS A 133 7.65 -10.93 -9.88
CA HIS A 133 8.22 -10.75 -8.53
C HIS A 133 9.29 -11.79 -8.20
N SER A 134 9.13 -13.06 -8.62
CA SER A 134 10.19 -14.06 -8.40
C SER A 134 11.50 -13.66 -9.11
N CYS A 135 11.41 -13.14 -10.34
CA CYS A 135 12.57 -12.61 -11.08
C CYS A 135 13.25 -11.42 -10.38
N LEU A 136 12.57 -10.76 -9.44
CA LEU A 136 13.08 -9.69 -8.59
C LEU A 136 13.33 -10.14 -7.14
N LEU A 137 13.38 -11.45 -6.89
CA LEU A 137 13.56 -12.06 -5.55
C LEU A 137 12.53 -11.59 -4.51
N VAL A 138 11.27 -11.40 -4.94
CA VAL A 138 10.14 -11.07 -4.08
C VAL A 138 9.19 -12.26 -3.99
N PRO A 139 8.84 -12.75 -2.79
CA PRO A 139 7.89 -13.85 -2.65
C PRO A 139 6.45 -13.33 -2.87
N TYR A 140 5.99 -13.38 -4.13
CA TYR A 140 4.77 -12.71 -4.61
C TYR A 140 3.53 -12.89 -3.71
N PHE A 141 3.11 -14.12 -3.41
CA PHE A 141 1.90 -14.39 -2.65
C PHE A 141 2.03 -13.98 -1.19
N SER A 142 3.19 -14.28 -0.59
CA SER A 142 3.55 -13.84 0.75
C SER A 142 3.42 -12.32 0.88
N TRP A 143 4.06 -11.58 -0.02
CA TRP A 143 3.99 -10.13 -0.03
C TRP A 143 2.59 -9.63 -0.37
N LYS A 144 1.91 -10.20 -1.37
CA LYS A 144 0.52 -9.86 -1.73
C LYS A 144 -0.42 -9.94 -0.53
N TYR A 145 -0.28 -10.96 0.31
CA TYR A 145 -1.13 -11.19 1.46
C TYR A 145 -0.85 -10.26 2.64
N SER A 146 0.42 -10.01 2.97
CA SER A 146 0.77 -9.02 4.00
C SER A 146 0.45 -7.61 3.51
N HIS A 147 0.72 -7.31 2.25
CA HIS A 147 0.43 -6.02 1.63
C HIS A 147 -1.07 -5.70 1.53
N ARG A 148 -1.91 -6.70 1.23
CA ARG A 148 -3.38 -6.52 1.30
C ARG A 148 -3.83 -6.15 2.73
N ARG A 149 -3.24 -6.77 3.76
CA ARG A 149 -3.53 -6.46 5.17
C ARG A 149 -3.05 -5.07 5.54
N HIS A 150 -1.87 -4.65 5.07
CA HIS A 150 -1.38 -3.28 5.17
C HIS A 150 -2.39 -2.29 4.57
N HIS A 151 -2.83 -2.53 3.33
CA HIS A 151 -3.79 -1.64 2.67
C HIS A 151 -5.16 -1.61 3.32
N ALA A 152 -5.59 -2.67 3.99
CA ALA A 152 -6.85 -2.69 4.71
C ALA A 152 -6.77 -1.98 6.08
N ASN A 153 -5.55 -1.78 6.61
CA ASN A 153 -5.31 -1.27 7.96
C ASN A 153 -4.37 -0.06 7.98
N THR A 154 -4.18 0.64 6.86
CA THR A 154 -3.15 1.68 6.76
C THR A 154 -3.40 2.78 7.79
N GLY A 155 -2.37 3.09 8.57
CA GLY A 155 -2.43 4.07 9.66
C GLY A 155 -3.00 3.54 10.97
N SER A 156 -3.40 2.28 11.08
CA SER A 156 -3.72 1.66 12.38
C SER A 156 -2.43 1.37 13.15
N LEU A 157 -2.38 1.74 14.43
CA LEU A 157 -1.24 1.45 15.30
C LEU A 157 -1.17 -0.03 15.72
N GLU A 158 -2.29 -0.75 15.64
CA GLU A 158 -2.44 -2.13 16.08
C GLU A 158 -2.37 -3.12 14.93
N HIS A 159 -2.91 -2.75 13.76
CA HIS A 159 -3.18 -3.69 12.68
C HIS A 159 -2.41 -3.44 11.39
N ASP A 160 -1.78 -2.27 11.22
CA ASP A 160 -0.94 -2.02 10.05
C ASP A 160 0.29 -2.97 10.05
N GLU A 161 0.68 -3.45 8.87
CA GLU A 161 1.76 -4.41 8.69
C GLU A 161 3.12 -3.76 8.40
N VAL A 162 3.16 -2.45 8.18
CA VAL A 162 4.42 -1.73 7.92
C VAL A 162 4.34 -0.25 8.32
N TYR A 163 5.48 0.33 8.71
CA TYR A 163 5.64 1.74 9.08
C TYR A 163 4.84 2.20 10.30
N VAL A 164 4.44 1.28 11.19
CA VAL A 164 3.80 1.61 12.47
C VAL A 164 4.72 2.51 13.31
N PRO A 165 4.32 3.75 13.64
CA PRO A 165 5.12 4.62 14.50
C PRO A 165 5.31 4.02 15.89
N LYS A 166 6.53 4.12 16.41
CA LYS A 166 6.79 3.79 17.81
C LYS A 166 6.22 4.89 18.70
N LYS A 167 5.43 4.50 19.72
CA LYS A 167 4.78 5.44 20.66
C LYS A 167 5.79 6.27 21.47
N GLU A 168 7.00 5.75 21.66
CA GLU A 168 8.06 6.39 22.43
C GLU A 168 9.37 6.44 21.65
N ALA A 169 10.10 7.55 21.77
CA ALA A 169 11.44 7.68 21.23
C ALA A 169 12.37 6.74 21.97
N LEU A 170 13.05 5.84 21.26
CA LEU A 170 14.00 4.91 21.87
C LEU A 170 15.21 5.68 22.42
N PRO A 171 15.43 5.74 23.74
CA PRO A 171 16.45 6.60 24.35
C PRO A 171 17.88 6.22 23.93
N TRP A 172 18.13 4.94 23.69
CA TRP A 172 19.42 4.42 23.21
C TRP A 172 19.66 4.66 21.71
N TYR A 173 18.62 5.01 20.96
CA TYR A 173 18.67 5.13 19.50
C TYR A 173 18.71 6.59 19.05
N THR A 174 17.95 7.45 19.74
CA THR A 174 17.71 8.83 19.35
C THR A 174 18.97 9.71 19.34
N PRO A 175 19.88 9.66 20.33
CA PRO A 175 21.10 10.46 20.31
C PRO A 175 22.06 10.09 19.18
N TYR A 176 22.15 8.79 18.85
CA TYR A 176 23.13 8.28 17.90
C TYR A 176 22.65 8.29 16.45
N ILE A 177 21.34 8.16 16.23
CA ILE A 177 20.76 8.14 14.88
C ILE A 177 20.07 9.45 14.57
N TYR A 178 19.13 9.92 15.40
CA TYR A 178 18.35 11.11 15.09
C TYR A 178 19.09 12.42 15.41
N ASN A 179 19.96 12.50 16.41
CA ASN A 179 20.66 13.76 16.75
C ASN A 179 22.10 13.85 16.19
N ASN A 180 22.50 12.90 15.35
CA ASN A 180 23.84 12.85 14.75
C ASN A 180 23.72 12.72 13.21
N PRO A 181 24.25 13.67 12.42
CA PRO A 181 24.15 13.62 10.96
C PRO A 181 24.81 12.38 10.33
N VAL A 182 25.92 11.91 10.90
CA VAL A 182 26.60 10.68 10.43
C VAL A 182 25.75 9.45 10.73
N GLY A 183 25.14 9.40 11.92
CA GLY A 183 24.21 8.34 12.29
C GLY A 183 22.96 8.31 11.42
N ARG A 184 22.39 9.48 11.09
CA ARG A 184 21.29 9.60 10.12
C ARG A 184 21.68 9.06 8.76
N LEU A 185 22.85 9.44 8.25
CA LEU A 185 23.35 8.97 6.96
C LEU A 185 23.54 7.44 6.97
N GLY A 186 24.15 6.90 8.02
CA GLY A 186 24.31 5.45 8.20
C GLY A 186 22.96 4.72 8.22
N TYR A 187 21.98 5.26 8.94
CA TYR A 187 20.62 4.71 8.96
C TYR A 187 19.97 4.73 7.58
N ILE A 188 20.07 5.84 6.83
CA ILE A 188 19.54 5.93 5.46
C ILE A 188 20.21 4.88 4.56
N VAL A 189 21.53 4.74 4.61
CA VAL A 189 22.25 3.74 3.82
C VAL A 189 21.77 2.32 4.14
N VAL A 190 21.66 1.97 5.42
CA VAL A 190 21.14 0.65 5.84
C VAL A 190 19.69 0.46 5.39
N GLN A 191 18.85 1.47 5.55
CA GLN A 191 17.44 1.41 5.18
C GLN A 191 17.25 1.22 3.66
N LEU A 192 18.02 1.94 2.84
CA LEU A 192 17.92 1.86 1.38
C LEU A 192 18.55 0.59 0.79
N THR A 193 19.49 -0.04 1.49
CA THR A 193 20.19 -1.24 0.97
C THR A 193 19.65 -2.54 1.56
N LEU A 194 19.43 -2.57 2.88
CA LEU A 194 19.03 -3.76 3.62
C LEU A 194 17.58 -3.69 4.11
N GLY A 195 16.92 -2.52 4.08
CA GLY A 195 15.57 -2.36 4.65
C GLY A 195 14.55 -3.33 4.06
N TRP A 196 14.51 -3.49 2.73
CA TRP A 196 13.60 -4.42 2.08
C TRP A 196 13.92 -5.91 2.39
N PRO A 197 15.15 -6.42 2.19
CA PRO A 197 15.50 -7.78 2.60
C PRO A 197 15.24 -8.07 4.07
N MET A 198 15.56 -7.13 4.97
CA MET A 198 15.30 -7.27 6.41
C MET A 198 13.80 -7.25 6.73
N TYR A 199 12.98 -6.49 6.01
CA TYR A 199 11.53 -6.56 6.18
C TYR A 199 10.98 -7.93 5.80
N LEU A 200 11.43 -8.50 4.68
CA LEU A 200 11.02 -9.83 4.26
C LEU A 200 11.48 -10.90 5.26
N ALA A 201 12.75 -10.89 5.65
CA ALA A 201 13.32 -11.94 6.50
C ALA A 201 12.98 -11.82 7.98
N LEU A 202 12.85 -10.59 8.51
CA LEU A 202 12.81 -10.31 9.95
C LEU A 202 11.65 -9.38 10.36
N ASN A 203 10.81 -8.95 9.42
CA ASN A 203 9.69 -8.04 9.66
C ASN A 203 10.10 -6.72 10.37
N THR A 204 11.28 -6.17 10.06
CA THR A 204 11.89 -5.06 10.81
C THR A 204 11.07 -3.78 10.90
N SER A 205 10.19 -3.53 9.91
CA SER A 205 9.30 -2.36 9.86
C SER A 205 7.83 -2.70 10.12
N GLY A 206 7.51 -3.96 10.42
CA GLY A 206 6.14 -4.39 10.69
C GLY A 206 5.77 -4.34 12.17
N ARG A 207 4.48 -4.56 12.44
CA ARG A 207 3.95 -4.63 13.81
C ARG A 207 4.49 -5.84 14.58
N PRO A 208 4.49 -5.80 15.92
CA PRO A 208 4.88 -6.94 16.74
C PRO A 208 3.87 -8.09 16.63
N TYR A 209 4.39 -9.32 16.72
CA TYR A 209 3.61 -10.54 16.76
C TYR A 209 4.10 -11.44 17.92
N PRO A 210 3.28 -12.36 18.45
CA PRO A 210 3.67 -13.26 19.55
C PRO A 210 4.84 -14.21 19.23
N ARG A 211 5.19 -14.35 17.94
CA ARG A 211 6.29 -15.20 17.46
C ARG A 211 7.06 -14.49 16.36
N PHE A 212 8.24 -15.01 16.04
CA PHE A 212 9.07 -14.53 14.94
C PHE A 212 8.29 -14.50 13.61
N VAL A 213 8.50 -13.44 12.84
CA VAL A 213 7.77 -13.19 11.59
C VAL A 213 8.75 -13.10 10.45
N CYS A 214 8.48 -13.91 9.44
CA CYS A 214 9.23 -13.99 8.21
C CYS A 214 8.24 -14.17 7.06
N HIS A 215 8.44 -13.42 5.99
CA HIS A 215 7.61 -13.51 4.78
C HIS A 215 7.79 -14.87 4.06
N TYR A 216 8.86 -15.61 4.36
CA TYR A 216 9.13 -16.93 3.82
C TYR A 216 8.68 -18.08 4.74
N ASP A 217 7.93 -17.79 5.82
CA ASP A 217 7.32 -18.83 6.67
C ASP A 217 5.83 -18.97 6.33
N PRO A 218 5.41 -20.04 5.60
CA PRO A 218 4.00 -20.28 5.29
C PRO A 218 3.12 -20.44 6.54
N TYR A 219 3.69 -20.86 7.67
CA TYR A 219 2.96 -20.99 8.93
C TYR A 219 2.96 -19.68 9.72
N GLY A 220 3.61 -18.63 9.18
CA GLY A 220 3.72 -17.26 9.72
C GLY A 220 2.39 -16.70 10.24
N PRO A 221 2.40 -15.88 11.31
CA PRO A 221 1.16 -15.25 11.79
C PRO A 221 0.60 -14.21 10.80
N LEU A 222 1.32 -13.93 9.72
CA LEU A 222 0.89 -13.08 8.60
C LEU A 222 -0.21 -13.73 7.74
N TYR A 223 -0.32 -15.07 7.76
CA TYR A 223 -1.13 -15.81 6.80
C TYR A 223 -2.18 -16.69 7.49
N SER A 224 -3.33 -16.82 6.84
CA SER A 224 -4.33 -17.82 7.17
C SER A 224 -3.95 -19.19 6.59
N ASP A 225 -4.57 -20.25 7.11
CA ASP A 225 -4.34 -21.63 6.65
C ASP A 225 -4.58 -21.82 5.15
N LEU A 226 -5.53 -21.07 4.59
CA LEU A 226 -5.91 -21.12 3.17
C LEU A 226 -4.86 -20.48 2.24
N GLU A 227 -4.04 -19.57 2.76
CA GLU A 227 -3.04 -18.83 1.96
C GLU A 227 -1.70 -19.57 1.88
N ARG A 228 -1.44 -20.54 2.78
CA ARG A 228 -0.13 -21.19 2.95
C ARG A 228 0.42 -21.85 1.70
N ALA A 229 -0.43 -22.55 0.95
CA ALA A 229 0.00 -23.25 -0.26
C ALA A 229 0.57 -22.27 -1.30
N GLN A 230 -0.02 -21.08 -1.40
CA GLN A 230 0.45 -20.04 -2.30
C GLN A 230 1.73 -19.37 -1.79
N VAL A 231 1.87 -19.18 -0.47
CA VAL A 231 3.15 -18.72 0.12
C VAL A 231 4.27 -19.69 -0.24
N PHE A 232 4.05 -21.00 -0.09
CA PHE A 232 5.02 -22.02 -0.47
C PHE A 232 5.39 -21.95 -1.97
N ILE A 233 4.40 -21.74 -2.86
CA ILE A 233 4.66 -21.56 -4.30
C ILE A 233 5.57 -20.36 -4.56
N SER A 234 5.39 -19.26 -3.83
CA SER A 234 6.27 -18.09 -3.96
C SER A 234 7.68 -18.34 -3.46
N ASP A 235 7.85 -19.08 -2.36
CA ASP A 235 9.18 -19.46 -1.86
C ASP A 235 9.92 -20.31 -2.89
N VAL A 236 9.23 -21.27 -3.52
CA VAL A 236 9.78 -22.07 -4.62
C VAL A 236 10.20 -21.17 -5.80
N GLY A 237 9.40 -20.16 -6.14
CA GLY A 237 9.73 -19.19 -7.19
C GLY A 237 11.04 -18.42 -6.90
N VAL A 238 11.18 -17.91 -5.67
CA VAL A 238 12.41 -17.20 -5.23
C VAL A 238 13.61 -18.15 -5.20
N LEU A 239 13.44 -19.39 -4.74
CA LEU A 239 14.50 -20.40 -4.73
C LEU A 239 14.93 -20.78 -6.15
N ALA A 240 13.99 -20.91 -7.09
CA ALA A 240 14.28 -21.22 -8.49
C ALA A 240 15.13 -20.12 -9.15
N VAL A 241 14.77 -18.84 -8.93
CA VAL A 241 15.56 -17.70 -9.45
C VAL A 241 16.91 -17.62 -8.74
N SER A 242 16.95 -17.82 -7.42
CA SER A 242 18.21 -17.85 -6.66
C SER A 242 19.15 -18.95 -7.18
N PHE A 243 18.64 -20.14 -7.47
CA PHE A 243 19.41 -21.22 -8.07
C PHE A 243 19.92 -20.86 -9.46
N ALA A 244 19.09 -20.25 -10.32
CA ALA A 244 19.52 -19.76 -11.62
C ALA A 244 20.65 -18.72 -11.51
N LEU A 245 20.56 -17.79 -10.55
CA LEU A 245 21.62 -16.82 -10.27
C LEU A 245 22.91 -17.48 -9.77
N LEU A 246 22.82 -18.53 -8.94
CA LEU A 246 23.98 -19.32 -8.51
C LEU A 246 24.66 -20.03 -9.68
N LYS A 247 23.87 -20.58 -10.62
CA LYS A 247 24.40 -21.18 -11.85
C LYS A 247 25.09 -20.14 -12.73
N LEU A 248 24.52 -18.95 -12.88
CA LEU A 248 25.15 -17.83 -13.59
C LEU A 248 26.44 -17.37 -12.89
N ALA A 249 26.43 -17.26 -11.56
CA ALA A 249 27.61 -16.89 -10.78
C ALA A 249 28.73 -17.93 -10.91
N SER A 250 28.37 -19.21 -11.02
CA SER A 250 29.33 -20.30 -11.25
C SER A 250 29.93 -20.27 -12.66
N ALA A 251 29.20 -19.75 -13.65
CA ALA A 251 29.64 -19.70 -15.05
C ALA A 251 30.42 -18.41 -15.39
N PHE A 252 29.97 -17.25 -14.90
CA PHE A 252 30.50 -15.92 -15.27
C PHE A 252 31.20 -15.20 -14.10
N GLY A 253 31.14 -15.77 -12.90
CA GLY A 253 31.69 -15.19 -11.68
C GLY A 253 30.64 -14.43 -10.85
N PHE A 254 30.82 -14.47 -9.53
CA PHE A 254 29.94 -13.78 -8.57
C PHE A 254 29.81 -12.29 -8.86
N TRP A 255 30.95 -11.60 -9.04
CA TRP A 255 30.96 -10.14 -9.27
C TRP A 255 30.33 -9.74 -10.60
N TRP A 256 30.31 -10.63 -11.58
CA TRP A 256 29.59 -10.39 -12.83
C TRP A 256 28.08 -10.33 -12.57
N VAL A 257 27.52 -11.31 -11.85
CA VAL A 257 26.09 -11.33 -11.48
C VAL A 257 25.72 -10.14 -10.61
N VAL A 258 26.55 -9.80 -9.62
CA VAL A 258 26.35 -8.61 -8.78
C VAL A 258 26.29 -7.36 -9.66
N ARG A 259 27.21 -7.20 -10.61
CA ARG A 259 27.27 -6.02 -11.47
C ARG A 259 26.07 -5.89 -12.41
N VAL A 260 25.62 -6.97 -13.04
CA VAL A 260 24.59 -6.91 -14.08
C VAL A 260 23.17 -7.03 -13.52
N TYR A 261 22.99 -7.72 -12.39
CA TYR A 261 21.70 -8.01 -11.78
C TYR A 261 21.60 -7.51 -10.33
N GLY A 262 22.62 -7.79 -9.50
CA GLY A 262 22.57 -7.49 -8.07
C GLY A 262 22.47 -5.99 -7.73
N VAL A 263 23.28 -5.14 -8.35
CA VAL A 263 23.25 -3.68 -8.14
C VAL A 263 21.95 -3.06 -8.69
N PRO A 264 21.48 -3.38 -9.91
CA PRO A 264 20.14 -2.97 -10.35
C PRO A 264 19.02 -3.41 -9.40
N LEU A 265 19.06 -4.65 -8.89
CA LEU A 265 18.08 -5.12 -7.90
C LEU A 265 18.15 -4.33 -6.59
N LEU A 266 19.36 -3.98 -6.13
CA LEU A 266 19.52 -3.11 -4.96
C LEU A 266 18.85 -1.75 -5.16
N ILE A 267 18.89 -1.21 -6.38
CA ILE A 267 18.21 0.05 -6.73
C ILE A 267 16.69 -0.12 -6.75
N VAL A 268 16.17 -1.26 -7.21
CA VAL A 268 14.73 -1.60 -7.07
C VAL A 268 14.33 -1.58 -5.59
N ASN A 269 15.10 -2.25 -4.73
CA ASN A 269 14.86 -2.30 -3.30
C ASN A 269 14.90 -0.90 -2.66
N ALA A 270 15.87 -0.06 -3.06
CA ALA A 270 15.98 1.31 -2.59
C ALA A 270 14.76 2.13 -3.01
N TRP A 271 14.32 2.06 -4.28
CA TRP A 271 13.14 2.76 -4.76
C TRP A 271 11.87 2.31 -4.05
N LEU A 272 11.71 1.00 -3.84
CA LEU A 272 10.59 0.46 -3.08
C LEU A 272 10.52 1.10 -1.70
N VAL A 273 11.63 1.06 -0.94
CA VAL A 273 11.72 1.66 0.39
C VAL A 273 11.47 3.16 0.37
N VAL A 274 11.99 3.89 -0.62
CA VAL A 274 11.77 5.34 -0.75
C VAL A 274 10.30 5.65 -0.98
N ILE A 275 9.67 5.01 -1.97
CA ILE A 275 8.28 5.27 -2.35
C ILE A 275 7.36 4.99 -1.17
N THR A 276 7.54 3.85 -0.50
CA THR A 276 6.69 3.48 0.63
C THR A 276 6.98 4.34 1.86
N TYR A 277 8.24 4.64 2.17
CA TYR A 277 8.58 5.55 3.27
C TYR A 277 7.92 6.93 3.07
N LEU A 278 8.09 7.52 1.89
CA LEU A 278 7.50 8.84 1.59
C LEU A 278 5.97 8.83 1.62
N ALA A 279 5.33 7.74 1.19
CA ALA A 279 3.88 7.59 1.21
C ALA A 279 3.30 7.41 2.62
N HIS A 280 4.06 6.84 3.56
CA HIS A 280 3.52 6.40 4.86
C HIS A 280 4.02 7.19 6.07
N THR A 281 5.14 7.92 6.00
CA THR A 281 5.75 8.53 7.21
C THR A 281 5.63 10.05 7.30
N HIS A 282 4.80 10.68 6.47
CA HIS A 282 4.63 12.14 6.50
C HIS A 282 3.96 12.59 7.83
N PRO A 283 4.48 13.59 8.56
CA PRO A 283 3.96 13.98 9.89
C PRO A 283 2.48 14.40 9.93
N ALA A 284 1.94 14.87 8.80
CA ALA A 284 0.53 15.24 8.67
C ALA A 284 -0.43 14.03 8.52
N LEU A 285 0.08 12.82 8.30
CA LEU A 285 -0.74 11.62 8.16
C LEU A 285 -1.22 11.14 9.54
N PRO A 286 -2.55 10.97 9.73
CA PRO A 286 -3.09 10.49 10.99
C PRO A 286 -2.79 9.00 11.18
N HIS A 287 -2.52 8.64 12.43
CA HIS A 287 -2.47 7.26 12.89
C HIS A 287 -3.56 7.07 13.93
N TYR A 288 -4.21 5.91 13.92
CA TYR A 288 -5.40 5.59 14.69
C TYR A 288 -5.11 4.44 15.63
N ASP A 289 -5.53 4.60 16.88
CA ASP A 289 -5.46 3.57 17.92
C ASP A 289 -6.75 2.74 17.98
N TYR A 290 -6.76 1.74 18.87
CA TYR A 290 -7.93 0.88 19.11
C TYR A 290 -9.22 1.64 19.46
N ASP A 291 -9.10 2.76 20.19
CA ASP A 291 -10.25 3.57 20.61
C ASP A 291 -10.82 4.44 19.48
N SER A 292 -10.10 4.53 18.35
CA SER A 292 -10.55 5.24 17.18
C SER A 292 -11.75 4.52 16.52
N PRO A 293 -12.79 5.26 16.07
CA PRO A 293 -13.95 4.64 15.42
C PRO A 293 -13.55 3.81 14.19
N PRO A 294 -14.11 2.60 13.96
CA PRO A 294 -13.66 1.69 12.88
C PRO A 294 -13.68 2.27 11.46
N TRP A 295 -14.48 3.32 11.23
CA TRP A 295 -14.50 4.00 9.93
C TRP A 295 -13.17 4.70 9.62
N THR A 296 -12.43 5.19 10.63
CA THR A 296 -11.20 5.96 10.41
C THR A 296 -10.13 5.16 9.67
N VAL A 297 -9.90 3.91 10.09
CA VAL A 297 -8.95 2.98 9.47
C VAL A 297 -9.39 2.64 8.04
N THR A 298 -10.69 2.40 7.83
CA THR A 298 -11.24 2.11 6.49
C THR A 298 -11.04 3.29 5.53
N TRP A 299 -11.18 4.52 6.04
CA TRP A 299 -11.01 5.75 5.28
C TRP A 299 -9.55 6.08 4.99
N ALA A 300 -8.67 5.96 6.00
CA ALA A 300 -7.24 6.19 5.86
C ALA A 300 -6.60 5.19 4.87
N SER A 301 -7.00 3.92 4.96
CA SER A 301 -6.68 2.86 4.00
C SER A 301 -7.05 3.22 2.57
N SER A 302 -8.20 3.87 2.37
CA SER A 302 -8.67 4.29 1.04
C SER A 302 -7.93 5.53 0.50
N ILE A 303 -7.50 6.45 1.38
CA ILE A 303 -6.84 7.72 1.00
C ILE A 303 -5.33 7.56 0.84
N ALA A 304 -4.65 6.91 1.78
CA ALA A 304 -3.19 6.71 1.78
C ALA A 304 -2.71 5.92 0.55
N CYS A 305 -3.60 5.10 -0.01
CA CYS A 305 -3.36 4.33 -1.23
C CYS A 305 -3.55 5.16 -2.53
N SER A 306 -4.08 6.38 -2.43
CA SER A 306 -4.44 7.25 -3.57
C SER A 306 -3.60 8.53 -3.69
N THR A 307 -2.74 8.81 -2.70
CA THR A 307 -1.94 10.04 -2.68
C THR A 307 -0.72 9.94 -3.60
N THR A 308 -0.90 10.21 -4.89
CA THR A 308 0.16 10.84 -5.68
C THR A 308 0.45 12.22 -5.10
N PRO A 309 1.72 12.62 -4.90
CA PRO A 309 2.05 13.99 -4.54
C PRO A 309 1.42 14.92 -5.57
N ARG A 310 0.63 15.88 -5.10
CA ARG A 310 0.09 16.95 -5.93
C ARG A 310 1.29 17.81 -6.36
N THR A 311 2.01 17.41 -7.41
CA THR A 311 2.97 18.32 -8.05
C THR A 311 2.15 19.49 -8.52
N ARG A 312 2.36 20.64 -7.89
CA ARG A 312 1.78 21.92 -8.29
C ARG A 312 2.41 22.34 -9.61
N THR A 313 2.13 21.62 -10.69
CA THR A 313 2.26 22.16 -12.03
C THR A 313 1.05 23.06 -12.22
N SER A 314 1.29 24.36 -12.11
CA SER A 314 0.39 25.40 -12.59
C SER A 314 0.10 25.20 -14.08
N ARG A 315 -0.88 24.35 -14.39
CA ARG A 315 -1.67 24.47 -15.61
C ARG A 315 -3.04 24.94 -15.18
N THR A 316 -3.22 26.25 -15.28
CA THR A 316 -4.52 26.89 -15.38
C THR A 316 -5.25 26.24 -16.54
N ILE A 317 -6.08 25.24 -16.27
CA ILE A 317 -7.13 24.84 -17.18
C ILE A 317 -8.18 25.93 -17.04
N SER A 318 -8.16 26.86 -17.98
CA SER A 318 -9.25 27.82 -18.19
C SER A 318 -10.53 27.04 -18.47
N SER A 319 -11.40 26.91 -17.47
CA SER A 319 -12.81 26.59 -17.70
C SER A 319 -13.44 27.68 -18.56
N PRO A 320 -14.31 27.34 -19.54
CA PRO A 320 -15.11 28.35 -20.22
C PRO A 320 -16.03 29.00 -19.19
N ALA A 321 -16.00 30.32 -19.16
CA ALA A 321 -16.82 31.15 -18.28
C ALA A 321 -18.30 30.78 -18.41
N TYR A 322 -18.92 30.35 -17.31
CA TYR A 322 -20.37 30.31 -17.18
C TYR A 322 -20.84 31.76 -17.08
N ARG A 323 -21.43 32.26 -18.18
CA ARG A 323 -21.96 33.61 -18.29
C ARG A 323 -23.14 33.76 -17.33
N THR A 324 -23.00 34.68 -16.39
CA THR A 324 -24.04 35.17 -15.48
C THR A 324 -25.23 35.71 -16.25
N THR A 325 -26.43 35.18 -15.99
CA THR A 325 -27.69 35.91 -16.23
C THR A 325 -28.68 35.65 -15.09
N THR A 326 -29.08 36.76 -14.45
CA THR A 326 -30.26 37.01 -13.61
C THR A 326 -30.44 36.27 -12.26
N PRO A 327 -30.59 37.01 -11.13
CA PRO A 327 -30.99 36.43 -9.86
C PRO A 327 -32.49 36.17 -9.80
N TRP A 328 -32.86 34.94 -9.44
CA TRP A 328 -34.22 34.50 -9.16
C TRP A 328 -34.72 35.12 -7.83
N ARG A 329 -35.87 35.81 -7.86
CA ARG A 329 -36.57 36.35 -6.68
C ARG A 329 -37.56 35.30 -6.14
N PRO A 330 -37.67 35.11 -4.81
CA PRO A 330 -38.67 34.22 -4.22
C PRO A 330 -40.06 34.89 -4.21
N PRO A 331 -41.17 34.13 -4.31
CA PRO A 331 -42.52 34.70 -4.23
C PRO A 331 -42.85 35.15 -2.81
N ARG A 332 -43.50 36.32 -2.70
CA ARG A 332 -44.08 36.83 -1.45
C ARG A 332 -45.31 36.00 -1.05
N ARG A 333 -45.40 35.72 0.25
CA ARG A 333 -46.61 35.26 0.95
C ARG A 333 -47.74 36.27 0.78
N SER A 334 -48.93 35.77 0.47
CA SER A 334 -50.21 36.40 0.80
C SER A 334 -51.13 35.36 1.43
N SER A 335 -51.79 35.76 2.50
CA SER A 335 -52.92 35.09 3.15
C SER A 335 -54.00 36.16 3.36
N PRO A 336 -55.24 35.83 3.72
CA PRO A 336 -56.15 34.85 3.12
C PRO A 336 -57.50 35.53 2.76
N SER A 337 -58.31 34.90 1.91
CA SER A 337 -59.75 35.18 1.85
C SER A 337 -60.55 33.89 1.81
N SER A 338 -61.65 33.92 2.55
CA SER A 338 -62.53 32.83 2.98
C SER A 338 -63.73 32.63 2.06
N ALA A 339 -64.44 31.50 2.32
CA ALA A 339 -65.78 31.08 1.84
C ALA A 339 -65.79 30.36 0.48
N SER A 340 -66.52 29.27 0.25
CA SER A 340 -67.47 28.47 1.05
C SER A 340 -67.85 27.20 0.25
N THR A 341 -67.99 26.07 0.96
CA THR A 341 -68.90 24.91 0.74
C THR A 341 -69.47 24.60 -0.66
N THR A 342 -69.29 23.34 -1.11
CA THR A 342 -70.42 22.42 -1.36
C THR A 342 -69.96 20.97 -1.53
N SER A 343 -70.76 20.06 -0.94
CA SER A 343 -70.64 18.60 -0.90
C SER A 343 -71.51 17.91 -1.95
N SER A 344 -71.13 16.71 -2.43
CA SER A 344 -71.97 15.50 -2.53
C SER A 344 -71.27 14.45 -3.44
N ASN A 345 -70.88 13.28 -2.92
CA ASN A 345 -71.64 12.02 -2.80
C ASN A 345 -72.03 11.35 -4.13
N ARG A 346 -71.38 10.21 -4.48
CA ARG A 346 -72.00 8.86 -4.58
C ARG A 346 -71.05 7.79 -5.16
N THR A 347 -70.93 6.70 -4.41
CA THR A 347 -70.51 5.31 -4.74
C THR A 347 -71.74 4.48 -5.21
N PRO A 348 -71.71 3.14 -5.43
CA PRO A 348 -70.77 2.24 -6.16
C PRO A 348 -71.42 1.11 -7.04
N SER A 349 -70.58 0.38 -7.82
CA SER A 349 -70.57 -1.09 -8.13
C SER A 349 -71.71 -1.78 -8.97
N PRO A 350 -71.59 -3.07 -9.44
CA PRO A 350 -70.42 -3.99 -9.64
C PRO A 350 -70.40 -4.93 -10.91
N GLY A 351 -69.19 -5.45 -11.24
CA GLY A 351 -68.84 -6.86 -11.62
C GLY A 351 -69.07 -7.39 -13.07
N PRO A 352 -68.62 -8.62 -13.43
CA PRO A 352 -67.51 -9.47 -12.90
C PRO A 352 -66.73 -10.30 -13.99
N HIS A 353 -65.87 -11.23 -13.51
CA HIS A 353 -65.17 -12.35 -14.20
C HIS A 353 -63.80 -12.02 -14.85
N GLY A 354 -62.72 -12.80 -14.73
CA GLY A 354 -62.33 -14.08 -14.10
C GLY A 354 -60.88 -14.32 -14.57
N ALA A 355 -59.91 -14.72 -13.75
CA ALA A 355 -59.49 -16.11 -13.55
C ALA A 355 -58.18 -16.13 -12.71
N ARG A 356 -58.01 -17.21 -11.93
CA ARG A 356 -56.90 -17.60 -11.03
C ARG A 356 -55.97 -18.61 -11.76
N PRO A 357 -54.98 -19.30 -11.14
CA PRO A 357 -54.04 -19.00 -10.02
C PRO A 357 -52.59 -19.55 -10.24
N ARG A 358 -51.68 -19.35 -9.25
CA ARG A 358 -50.67 -20.28 -8.62
C ARG A 358 -49.57 -19.42 -7.97
N SER A 359 -49.35 -19.30 -6.64
CA SER A 359 -48.88 -20.25 -5.59
C SER A 359 -47.65 -21.07 -6.02
N ALA A 360 -46.54 -21.22 -5.28
CA ALA A 360 -46.23 -20.94 -3.89
C ALA A 360 -44.69 -20.90 -3.64
N SER A 361 -44.36 -20.38 -2.46
CA SER A 361 -43.15 -20.50 -1.63
C SER A 361 -42.48 -21.87 -1.52
N THR A 362 -41.15 -21.89 -1.33
CA THR A 362 -40.30 -22.80 -0.50
C THR A 362 -38.83 -22.42 -0.76
N SER A 363 -37.81 -22.51 0.10
CA SER A 363 -37.60 -22.89 1.51
C SER A 363 -36.07 -22.78 1.77
N SER A 364 -35.64 -22.27 2.92
CA SER A 364 -34.24 -22.41 3.40
C SER A 364 -33.98 -23.83 3.92
N PRO A 365 -32.72 -24.32 3.87
CA PRO A 365 -32.29 -25.41 4.74
C PRO A 365 -31.37 -24.91 5.88
N ARG A 366 -31.58 -25.52 7.05
CA ARG A 366 -30.77 -25.49 8.27
C ARG A 366 -30.33 -26.94 8.56
N ILE A 367 -29.37 -27.12 9.48
CA ILE A 367 -28.87 -28.37 10.12
C ILE A 367 -27.53 -28.83 9.48
N ALA A 368 -26.45 -29.18 10.18
CA ALA A 368 -26.30 -29.79 11.51
C ALA A 368 -25.06 -29.31 12.29
N ARG A 369 -25.20 -29.26 13.62
CA ARG A 369 -24.11 -29.41 14.60
C ARG A 369 -24.05 -30.89 14.95
N GLU A 370 -22.86 -31.48 14.96
CA GLU A 370 -22.60 -32.73 15.68
C GLU A 370 -21.53 -32.49 16.74
N SER A 371 -21.89 -32.90 17.95
CA SER A 371 -21.06 -33.01 19.14
C SER A 371 -20.73 -34.48 19.35
N PHE A 372 -19.45 -34.81 19.52
CA PHE A 372 -19.03 -36.01 20.24
C PHE A 372 -18.04 -35.59 21.32
N GLY A 373 -18.37 -35.94 22.55
CA GLY A 373 -17.47 -35.93 23.69
C GLY A 373 -17.53 -37.28 24.37
N THR A 374 -16.39 -37.70 24.91
CA THR A 374 -16.13 -38.55 26.10
C THR A 374 -14.71 -39.11 25.96
N ALA A 375 -13.86 -39.29 26.97
CA ALA A 375 -13.79 -38.86 28.36
C ALA A 375 -12.43 -39.37 28.91
N THR A 376 -11.82 -38.59 29.81
CA THR A 376 -11.05 -38.99 31.03
C THR A 376 -9.83 -39.93 30.97
N SER A 377 -8.68 -39.50 31.56
CA SER A 377 -8.37 -39.82 32.99
C SER A 377 -7.12 -39.10 33.55
N SER A 378 -7.28 -38.56 34.77
CA SER A 378 -6.35 -38.50 35.93
C SER A 378 -4.92 -37.94 35.78
N SER A 379 -4.62 -36.74 36.30
CA SER A 379 -4.25 -36.38 37.68
C SER A 379 -2.82 -36.76 38.12
N ARG A 380 -2.02 -35.75 38.52
CA ARG A 380 -1.38 -35.63 39.84
C ARG A 380 -0.63 -34.31 40.03
N HIS A 381 -0.85 -33.72 41.21
CA HIS A 381 -0.10 -32.65 41.87
C HIS A 381 1.35 -33.06 42.20
N HIS A 382 2.30 -32.11 42.15
CA HIS A 382 2.91 -31.49 43.36
C HIS A 382 3.86 -30.30 42.99
N PRO A 383 4.17 -29.39 43.94
CA PRO A 383 4.87 -28.11 43.74
C PRO A 383 6.32 -28.10 44.30
N THR A 384 6.96 -26.90 44.25
CA THR A 384 8.28 -26.46 44.81
C THR A 384 9.50 -26.89 43.97
N LYS A 385 10.49 -26.04 43.68
CA LYS A 385 11.09 -24.88 44.37
C LYS A 385 11.24 -23.66 43.47
#